data_AF-A0A438DSH2-F1
#
_entry.id   AF-A0A438DSH2-F1
#
_cell.length_a   1.000
_cell.length_b   1.000
_cell.length_c   1.000
_cell.angle_alpha   90.00
_cell.angle_beta   90.00
_cell.angle_gamma   90.00
#
_symmetry.space_group_name_H-M   'P 1'
#
loop_
_entity.id
_entity.type
_entity.pdbx_description
1 polymer ?
#
loop_
_entity_poly.entity_id
_entity_poly.type
_entity_poly.pdbx_seq_one_letter_code
_entity_poly.pdbx_strand_id
1 'polypeptide(L)'
;MVADGSGCIHFINSWSGITRGIPIAISPFFDRTILRARDPPAPRFSHVEYLPPPPLHGPSTPKPTSTLILHLTPEHLNALKAKSARGLSHDQPTKLYIPTDGRLRLRPTLPPGYFGNALFTSTLTANSGDLQSEAFSDTVQRIRNAIAGMEDEYLRSAVDYLEMQPNLTALVRGAHTFRSPNLVVGSWTRLPIHDANFGWEGPCIWGWGVGCSREMYAYNGAQPRTTICL
;
A
#
# COMPACT_ATOMS: atom_id res chain seq x y z
N MET A 1 -15.02 -4.02 5.70
CA MET A 1 -14.11 -4.63 4.69
C MET A 1 -13.73 -6.03 5.13
N VAL A 2 -13.54 -6.98 4.21
CA VAL A 2 -13.34 -8.41 4.54
C VAL A 2 -11.86 -8.77 4.69
N ALA A 3 -11.02 -8.50 3.70
CA ALA A 3 -9.59 -8.81 3.72
C ALA A 3 -8.78 -7.81 2.89
N ASP A 4 -7.47 -7.74 3.12
CA ASP A 4 -6.55 -6.96 2.29
C ASP A 4 -6.10 -7.76 1.05
N GLY A 5 -5.22 -7.16 0.22
CA GLY A 5 -4.72 -7.79 -1.00
C GLY A 5 -4.09 -9.16 -0.79
N SER A 6 -3.41 -9.39 0.34
CA SER A 6 -2.83 -10.69 0.67
C SER A 6 -3.92 -11.73 0.92
N GLY A 7 -4.95 -11.39 1.70
CA GLY A 7 -6.09 -12.29 1.93
C GLY A 7 -6.90 -12.57 0.66
N CYS A 8 -7.10 -11.56 -0.19
CA CYS A 8 -7.79 -11.73 -1.47
C CYS A 8 -7.02 -12.66 -2.43
N ILE A 9 -5.70 -12.49 -2.56
CA ILE A 9 -4.88 -13.34 -3.43
C ILE A 9 -4.79 -14.76 -2.88
N HIS A 10 -4.69 -14.92 -1.55
CA HIS A 10 -4.75 -16.25 -0.93
C HIS A 10 -6.05 -16.99 -1.29
N PHE A 11 -7.18 -16.28 -1.27
CA PHE A 11 -8.46 -16.82 -1.69
C PHE A 11 -8.46 -17.23 -3.18
N ILE A 12 -8.02 -16.34 -4.08
CA ILE A 12 -7.99 -16.60 -5.53
C ILE A 12 -7.10 -17.81 -5.84
N ASN A 13 -5.90 -17.87 -5.27
CA ASN A 13 -4.97 -18.97 -5.50
C ASN A 13 -5.52 -20.29 -4.97
N SER A 14 -6.13 -20.27 -3.77
CA SER A 14 -6.78 -21.45 -3.18
C SER A 14 -7.94 -21.94 -4.06
N TRP A 15 -8.78 -21.03 -4.55
CA TRP A 15 -9.87 -21.36 -5.46
C TRP A 15 -9.34 -22.01 -6.74
N SER A 16 -8.30 -21.45 -7.35
CA SER A 16 -7.64 -22.02 -8.53
C SER A 16 -7.00 -23.40 -8.27
N GLY A 17 -6.52 -23.66 -7.05
CA GLY A 17 -6.06 -24.97 -6.63
C GLY A 17 -7.19 -25.99 -6.59
N ILE A 18 -8.30 -25.63 -5.95
CA ILE A 18 -9.49 -26.49 -5.81
C ILE A 18 -10.05 -26.90 -7.17
N THR A 19 -10.11 -25.99 -8.15
CA THR A 19 -10.59 -26.35 -9.51
C THR A 19 -9.71 -27.37 -10.22
N ARG A 20 -8.47 -27.57 -9.76
CA ARG A 20 -7.52 -28.57 -10.26
C ARG A 20 -7.38 -29.79 -9.34
N GLY A 21 -8.22 -29.91 -8.31
CA GLY A 21 -8.14 -30.98 -7.32
C GLY A 21 -6.93 -30.86 -6.37
N ILE A 22 -6.27 -29.70 -6.30
CA ILE A 22 -5.17 -29.43 -5.39
C ILE A 22 -5.76 -28.98 -4.04
N PRO A 23 -5.39 -29.61 -2.91
CA PRO A 23 -5.87 -29.20 -1.60
C PRO A 23 -5.33 -27.82 -1.22
N ILE A 24 -6.05 -27.12 -0.35
CA ILE A 24 -5.63 -25.82 0.16
C ILE A 24 -4.37 -26.00 1.00
N ALA A 25 -3.25 -25.44 0.55
CA ALA A 25 -1.94 -25.62 1.19
C ALA A 25 -1.84 -24.95 2.58
N ILE A 26 -2.47 -23.78 2.76
CA ILE A 26 -2.49 -23.04 4.02
C ILE A 26 -3.93 -22.75 4.39
N SER A 27 -4.40 -23.31 5.50
CA SER A 27 -5.76 -23.04 5.96
C SER A 27 -5.92 -21.57 6.38
N PRO A 28 -7.01 -20.89 5.98
CA PRO A 28 -7.25 -19.52 6.40
C PRO A 28 -7.50 -19.43 7.91
N PHE A 29 -6.89 -18.45 8.56
CA PHE A 29 -7.06 -18.15 9.97
C PHE A 29 -7.98 -16.93 10.14
N PHE A 30 -9.14 -17.11 10.75
CA PHE A 30 -10.22 -16.10 10.73
C PHE A 30 -10.33 -15.23 11.99
N ASP A 31 -9.55 -15.52 13.04
CA ASP A 31 -9.63 -14.76 14.28
C ASP A 31 -8.90 -13.40 14.14
N ARG A 32 -9.70 -12.33 14.07
CA ARG A 32 -9.18 -10.95 13.98
C ARG A 32 -8.93 -10.32 15.33
N THR A 33 -9.35 -10.96 16.42
CA THR A 33 -9.14 -10.45 17.79
C THR A 33 -7.65 -10.43 18.16
N ILE A 34 -6.80 -11.15 17.43
CA ILE A 34 -5.34 -11.09 17.54
C ILE A 34 -4.77 -9.68 17.27
N LEU A 35 -5.52 -8.83 16.56
CA LEU A 35 -5.20 -7.42 16.31
C LEU A 35 -6.02 -6.45 17.16
N ARG A 36 -6.67 -6.92 18.23
CA ARG A 36 -7.40 -6.05 19.15
C ARG A 36 -6.43 -5.10 19.85
N ALA A 37 -6.89 -3.88 20.10
CA ALA A 37 -6.19 -2.92 20.95
C ALA A 37 -5.92 -3.49 22.35
N ARG A 38 -4.91 -2.96 23.03
CA ARG A 38 -4.65 -3.23 24.44
C ARG A 38 -5.78 -2.66 25.30
N ASP A 39 -5.92 -3.18 26.52
CA ASP A 39 -6.90 -2.72 27.49
C ASP A 39 -6.19 -2.33 28.80
N PRO A 40 -6.07 -1.04 29.13
CA PRO A 40 -6.54 0.11 28.36
C PRO A 40 -5.69 0.38 27.11
N PRO A 41 -6.25 1.01 26.06
CA PRO A 41 -5.46 1.47 24.91
C PRO A 41 -4.42 2.51 25.37
N ALA A 42 -3.16 2.31 24.98
CA ALA A 42 -2.05 3.18 25.39
C ALA A 42 -1.12 3.48 24.19
N PRO A 43 -1.50 4.42 23.31
CA PRO A 43 -0.63 4.86 22.21
C PRO A 43 0.68 5.41 22.76
N ARG A 44 1.81 4.91 22.25
CA ARG A 44 3.16 5.33 22.66
C ARG A 44 3.84 6.26 21.66
N PHE A 45 3.28 6.37 20.46
CA PHE A 45 3.83 7.21 19.39
C PHE A 45 2.78 8.18 18.86
N SER A 46 3.28 9.26 18.27
CA SER A 46 2.47 10.09 17.39
C SER A 46 2.26 9.36 16.07
N HIS A 47 1.00 9.07 15.75
CA HIS A 47 0.62 8.42 14.50
C HIS A 47 0.34 9.46 13.41
N VAL A 48 1.43 10.04 12.92
CA VAL A 48 1.40 11.08 11.87
C VAL A 48 0.71 10.62 10.60
N GLU A 49 0.64 9.32 10.35
CA GLU A 49 -0.07 8.70 9.24
C GLU A 49 -1.58 8.91 9.27
N TYR A 50 -2.17 9.16 10.45
CA TYR A 50 -3.59 9.44 10.62
C TYR A 50 -3.91 10.94 10.73
N LEU A 51 -2.88 11.79 10.78
CA LEU A 51 -3.06 13.24 10.73
C LEU A 51 -3.44 13.72 9.33
N PRO A 52 -4.19 14.84 9.21
CA PRO A 52 -4.55 15.42 7.93
C PRO A 52 -3.33 15.60 7.00
N PRO A 53 -3.46 15.32 5.69
CA PRO A 53 -2.38 15.54 4.75
C PRO A 53 -2.09 17.03 4.57
N PRO A 54 -0.85 17.40 4.21
CA PRO A 54 -0.54 18.77 3.82
C PRO A 54 -1.42 19.24 2.64
N PRO A 55 -2.01 20.45 2.72
CA PRO A 55 -2.76 21.03 1.63
C PRO A 55 -1.83 21.55 0.53
N LEU A 56 -2.38 21.71 -0.68
CA LEU A 56 -1.67 22.35 -1.79
C LEU A 56 -1.58 23.86 -1.53
N HIS A 57 -0.38 24.42 -1.67
CA HIS A 57 -0.15 25.86 -1.68
C HIS A 57 -0.64 26.44 -3.01
N GLY A 58 -1.48 27.47 -2.93
CA GLY A 58 -2.03 28.14 -4.11
C GLY A 58 -3.27 27.47 -4.72
N PRO A 59 -3.78 28.02 -5.84
CA PRO A 59 -5.02 27.57 -6.44
C PRO A 59 -4.91 26.15 -7.03
N SER A 60 -5.86 25.29 -6.68
CA SER A 60 -6.01 23.96 -7.28
C SER A 60 -6.96 24.03 -8.48
N THR A 61 -6.44 23.80 -9.69
CA THR A 61 -7.30 23.60 -10.87
C THR A 61 -7.57 22.10 -11.04
N PRO A 62 -8.83 21.65 -11.09
CA PRO A 62 -9.15 20.26 -11.36
C PRO A 62 -8.66 19.90 -12.77
N LYS A 63 -7.69 18.98 -12.85
CA LYS A 63 -7.25 18.40 -14.12
C LYS A 63 -7.82 16.98 -14.25
N PRO A 64 -8.21 16.56 -15.47
CA PRO A 64 -8.61 15.18 -15.71
C PRO A 64 -7.51 14.23 -15.23
N THR A 65 -7.89 13.20 -14.48
CA THR A 65 -6.96 12.15 -14.08
C THR A 65 -6.73 11.22 -15.26
N SER A 66 -5.49 11.10 -15.72
CA SER A 66 -5.08 10.08 -16.69
C SER A 66 -4.40 8.93 -15.95
N THR A 67 -4.62 7.71 -16.43
CA THR A 67 -3.98 6.50 -15.90
C THR A 67 -2.96 5.98 -16.90
N LEU A 68 -1.75 5.66 -16.43
CA LEU A 68 -0.66 5.13 -17.26
C LEU A 68 -0.04 3.93 -16.57
N ILE A 69 0.26 2.88 -17.35
CA ILE A 69 1.07 1.75 -16.92
C ILE A 69 2.49 1.98 -17.47
N LEU A 70 3.47 2.07 -16.57
CA LEU A 70 4.86 2.36 -16.92
C LEU A 70 5.73 1.12 -16.72
N HIS A 71 6.47 0.74 -17.76
CA HIS A 71 7.56 -0.23 -17.63
C HIS A 71 8.82 0.51 -17.16
N LEU A 72 9.20 0.30 -15.90
CA LEU A 72 10.35 0.96 -15.31
C LEU A 72 11.63 0.21 -15.66
N THR A 73 12.59 0.92 -16.27
CA THR A 73 13.98 0.50 -16.38
C THR A 73 14.83 1.38 -15.47
N PRO A 74 16.07 0.99 -15.14
CA PRO A 74 16.98 1.82 -14.32
C PRO A 74 17.16 3.25 -14.87
N GLU A 75 17.16 3.42 -16.20
CA GLU A 75 17.29 4.71 -16.88
C GLU A 75 16.06 5.60 -16.65
N HIS A 76 14.86 5.00 -16.51
CA HIS A 76 13.63 5.72 -16.22
C HIS A 76 13.58 6.30 -14.79
N LEU A 77 14.36 5.77 -13.84
CA LEU A 77 14.31 6.21 -12.43
C LEU A 77 14.82 7.65 -12.25
N ASN A 78 15.89 8.02 -12.95
CA ASN A 78 16.42 9.39 -12.90
C ASN A 78 15.48 10.38 -13.60
N ALA A 79 14.88 9.99 -14.73
CA ALA A 79 13.89 10.81 -15.43
C ALA A 79 12.60 10.99 -14.61
N LEU A 80 12.19 9.96 -13.85
CA LEU A 80 11.05 10.02 -12.95
C LEU A 80 11.25 11.03 -11.84
N LYS A 81 12.46 11.11 -11.26
CA LYS A 81 12.75 12.10 -10.21
C LYS A 81 12.52 13.52 -10.72
N ALA A 82 13.08 13.88 -11.87
CA ALA A 82 12.91 15.22 -12.44
C ALA A 82 11.45 15.56 -12.79
N LYS A 83 10.65 14.56 -13.21
CA LYS A 83 9.23 14.75 -13.57
C LYS A 83 8.27 14.64 -12.38
N SER A 84 8.69 14.06 -11.26
CA SER A 84 7.86 13.86 -10.06
C SER A 84 7.49 15.15 -9.34
N ALA A 85 8.20 16.25 -9.62
CA ALA A 85 8.05 17.55 -8.96
C ALA A 85 6.66 18.20 -9.14
N ARG A 86 5.80 17.72 -10.05
CA ARG A 86 4.43 18.24 -10.34
C ARG A 86 4.34 19.78 -10.52
N GLY A 87 5.46 20.48 -10.67
CA GLY A 87 5.53 21.95 -10.63
C GLY A 87 5.23 22.57 -9.25
N LEU A 88 5.44 21.84 -8.16
CA LEU A 88 5.22 22.32 -6.79
C LEU A 88 6.30 23.31 -6.37
N SER A 89 5.93 24.30 -5.55
CA SER A 89 6.89 25.26 -4.97
C SER A 89 7.91 24.54 -4.07
N HIS A 90 9.09 25.13 -3.89
CA HIS A 90 10.18 24.52 -3.13
C HIS A 90 9.80 24.25 -1.67
N ASP A 91 8.99 25.13 -1.08
CA ASP A 91 8.48 25.08 0.29
C ASP A 91 7.21 24.23 0.46
N GLN A 92 6.67 23.63 -0.62
CA GLN A 92 5.47 22.80 -0.53
C GLN A 92 5.78 21.50 0.22
N PRO A 93 5.18 21.24 1.40
CA PRO A 93 5.24 19.92 2.02
C PRO A 93 4.49 18.89 1.17
N THR A 94 5.10 17.73 0.95
CA THR A 94 4.49 16.56 0.30
C THR A 94 4.56 15.35 1.23
N LYS A 95 3.47 14.60 1.30
CA LYS A 95 3.38 13.38 2.10
C LYS A 95 3.21 12.15 1.20
N LEU A 96 4.10 11.17 1.38
CA LEU A 96 4.06 9.87 0.73
C LEU A 96 3.47 8.84 1.70
N TYR A 97 2.47 8.10 1.23
CA TYR A 97 1.81 7.01 1.93
C TYR A 97 2.24 5.65 1.37
N ILE A 98 2.70 4.75 2.23
CA ILE A 98 3.17 3.41 1.84
C ILE A 98 2.44 2.35 2.67
N PRO A 99 1.49 1.60 2.06
CA PRO A 99 0.91 0.43 2.70
C PRO A 99 2.01 -0.56 3.08
N THR A 100 2.03 -0.96 4.35
CA THR A 100 3.06 -1.79 4.95
C THR A 100 2.41 -3.00 5.60
N ASP A 101 2.78 -4.21 5.17
CA ASP A 101 2.25 -5.45 5.72
C ASP A 101 2.80 -5.71 7.13
N GLY A 102 1.91 -5.74 8.11
CA GLY A 102 2.21 -5.96 9.53
C GLY A 102 2.39 -7.43 9.90
N ARG A 103 1.99 -8.40 9.06
CA ARG A 103 1.96 -9.83 9.40
C ARG A 103 3.27 -10.37 9.98
N LEU A 104 4.41 -10.01 9.36
CA LEU A 104 5.74 -10.43 9.78
C LEU A 104 6.43 -9.46 10.76
N ARG A 105 5.82 -8.30 11.02
CA ARG A 105 6.38 -7.24 11.86
C ARG A 105 5.84 -7.29 13.29
N LEU A 106 4.59 -7.71 13.45
CA LEU A 106 3.97 -7.93 14.76
C LEU A 106 4.67 -9.06 15.52
N ARG A 107 4.62 -8.99 16.86
CA ARG A 107 5.16 -9.98 17.79
C ARG A 107 4.08 -10.37 18.81
N PRO A 108 3.70 -11.66 18.91
CA PRO A 108 4.03 -12.73 17.95
C PRO A 108 3.56 -12.38 16.53
N THR A 109 4.22 -12.96 15.51
CA THR A 109 3.81 -12.77 14.11
C THR A 109 2.41 -13.32 13.89
N LEU A 110 1.67 -12.73 12.95
CA LEU A 110 0.33 -13.25 12.66
C LEU A 110 0.43 -14.66 12.07
N PRO A 111 -0.54 -15.56 12.37
CA PRO A 111 -0.53 -16.91 11.86
C PRO A 111 -0.47 -16.94 10.32
N PRO A 112 0.24 -17.91 9.72
CA PRO A 112 0.10 -18.21 8.30
C PRO A 112 -1.38 -18.37 7.94
N GLY A 113 -1.80 -17.78 6.82
CA GLY A 113 -3.20 -17.80 6.40
C GLY A 113 -4.11 -16.79 7.09
N TYR A 114 -3.60 -15.87 7.93
CA TYR A 114 -4.40 -14.79 8.53
C TYR A 114 -5.28 -14.07 7.48
N PHE A 115 -6.59 -14.20 7.67
CA PHE A 115 -7.62 -13.71 6.77
C PHE A 115 -8.30 -12.47 7.35
N GLY A 116 -7.73 -11.32 7.02
CA GLY A 116 -8.20 -10.02 7.44
C GLY A 116 -7.36 -8.92 6.82
N ASN A 117 -7.47 -7.72 7.38
CA ASN A 117 -6.60 -6.60 7.03
C ASN A 117 -5.48 -6.54 8.07
N ALA A 118 -4.23 -6.56 7.61
CA ALA A 118 -3.05 -6.29 8.43
C ALA A 118 -2.11 -5.29 7.73
N LEU A 119 -2.67 -4.44 6.87
CA LEU A 119 -1.97 -3.33 6.26
C LEU A 119 -1.98 -2.13 7.20
N PHE A 120 -0.78 -1.71 7.60
CA PHE A 120 -0.51 -0.45 8.27
C PHE A 120 0.04 0.56 7.25
N THR A 121 0.33 1.78 7.69
CA THR A 121 0.84 2.81 6.79
C THR A 121 2.10 3.45 7.33
N SER A 122 3.20 3.23 6.61
CA SER A 122 4.38 4.08 6.74
C SER A 122 4.13 5.38 6.00
N THR A 123 4.43 6.52 6.62
CA THR A 123 4.38 7.81 5.94
C THR A 123 5.66 8.59 6.14
N LEU A 124 6.02 9.39 5.14
CA LEU A 124 7.08 10.38 5.23
C LEU A 124 6.58 11.70 4.67
N THR A 125 7.02 12.80 5.26
CA THR A 125 6.75 14.15 4.78
C THR A 125 8.07 14.86 4.56
N ALA A 126 8.22 15.53 3.41
CA ALA A 126 9.38 16.35 3.08
C ALA A 126 8.93 17.53 2.22
N ASN A 127 9.74 18.58 2.15
CA ASN A 127 9.47 19.67 1.22
C ASN A 127 9.80 19.22 -0.21
N SER A 128 8.99 19.66 -1.17
CA SER A 128 9.17 19.36 -2.59
C SER A 128 10.56 19.78 -3.08
N GLY A 129 11.06 20.91 -2.58
CA GLY A 129 12.41 21.40 -2.86
C GLY A 129 13.51 20.45 -2.42
N ASP A 130 13.45 19.99 -1.16
CA ASP A 130 14.44 19.06 -0.61
C ASP A 130 14.51 17.77 -1.45
N LEU A 131 13.36 17.22 -1.83
CA LEU A 131 13.27 16.01 -2.66
C LEU A 131 13.84 16.21 -4.07
N GLN A 132 13.69 17.41 -4.62
CA GLN A 132 14.25 17.77 -5.92
C GLN A 132 15.78 17.95 -5.85
N SER A 133 16.29 18.54 -4.77
CA SER A 133 17.71 18.88 -4.62
C SER A 133 18.59 17.76 -4.06
N GLU A 134 18.06 16.88 -3.20
CA GLU A 134 18.86 15.81 -2.57
C GLU A 134 19.27 14.72 -3.57
N ALA A 135 20.13 13.76 -3.22
CA ALA A 135 20.41 12.64 -4.12
C ALA A 135 19.23 11.64 -4.14
N PHE A 136 19.02 10.91 -5.24
CA PHE A 136 17.95 9.88 -5.27
C PHE A 136 18.12 8.82 -4.17
N SER A 137 19.37 8.48 -3.86
CA SER A 137 19.72 7.59 -2.74
C SER A 137 19.20 8.09 -1.40
N ASP A 138 19.20 9.40 -1.17
CA ASP A 138 18.76 10.00 0.09
C ASP A 138 17.24 9.86 0.23
N THR A 139 16.50 10.11 -0.85
CA THR A 139 15.05 9.86 -0.90
C THR A 139 14.72 8.40 -0.65
N VAL A 140 15.46 7.48 -1.28
CA VAL A 140 15.31 6.03 -1.05
C VAL A 140 15.62 5.68 0.40
N GLN A 141 16.64 6.29 1.01
CA GLN A 141 16.99 6.04 2.40
C GLN A 141 15.91 6.56 3.35
N ARG A 142 15.30 7.71 3.10
CA ARG A 142 14.13 8.20 3.85
C ARG A 142 12.98 7.20 3.81
N ILE A 143 12.66 6.68 2.62
CA ILE A 143 11.61 5.66 2.43
C ILE A 143 11.95 4.39 3.22
N ARG A 144 13.19 3.90 3.11
CA ARG A 144 13.65 2.71 3.84
C ARG A 144 13.54 2.89 5.34
N ASN A 145 13.95 4.05 5.87
CA ASN A 145 13.89 4.34 7.30
C ASN A 145 12.44 4.41 7.79
N ALA A 146 11.53 5.04 7.04
CA ALA A 146 10.11 5.10 7.39
C ALA A 146 9.48 3.70 7.42
N ILE A 147 9.79 2.85 6.43
CA ILE A 147 9.35 1.46 6.39
C ILE A 147 9.99 0.63 7.50
N ALA A 148 11.27 0.87 7.84
CA ALA A 148 11.97 0.15 8.91
C ALA A 148 11.36 0.46 10.28
N GLY A 149 10.97 1.71 10.53
CA GLY A 149 10.37 2.15 11.80
C GLY A 149 8.98 1.55 12.11
N MET A 150 8.34 0.88 11.16
CA MET A 150 7.08 0.16 11.37
C MET A 150 7.31 -1.19 12.09
N GLU A 151 7.87 -1.14 13.29
CA GLU A 151 8.13 -2.30 14.15
C GLU A 151 6.91 -2.65 15.02
N ASP A 152 6.93 -3.82 15.68
CA ASP A 152 5.81 -4.34 16.48
C ASP A 152 5.15 -3.29 17.39
N GLU A 153 5.95 -2.61 18.22
CA GLU A 153 5.43 -1.65 19.18
C GLU A 153 4.78 -0.44 18.49
N TYR A 154 5.31 0.00 17.35
CA TYR A 154 4.70 1.06 16.55
C TYR A 154 3.36 0.62 15.97
N LEU A 155 3.29 -0.61 15.45
CA LEU A 155 2.05 -1.16 14.90
C LEU A 155 0.97 -1.32 15.98
N ARG A 156 1.33 -1.84 17.16
CA ARG A 156 0.39 -1.98 18.30
C ARG A 156 -0.06 -0.63 18.84
N SER A 157 0.86 0.34 18.94
CA SER A 157 0.51 1.72 19.27
C SER A 157 -0.48 2.30 18.27
N ALA A 158 -0.37 1.97 16.97
CA ALA A 158 -1.30 2.46 15.95
C ALA A 158 -2.70 1.88 16.13
N VAL A 159 -2.81 0.60 16.51
CA VAL A 159 -4.10 -0.03 16.84
C VAL A 159 -4.74 0.65 18.05
N ASP A 160 -3.98 0.87 19.12
CA ASP A 160 -4.47 1.59 20.30
C ASP A 160 -4.89 3.02 19.97
N TYR A 161 -4.12 3.70 19.12
CA TYR A 161 -4.44 5.06 18.69
C TYR A 161 -5.79 5.09 17.98
N LEU A 162 -6.04 4.13 17.09
CA LEU A 162 -7.31 4.02 16.35
C LEU A 162 -8.48 3.71 17.29
N GLU A 163 -8.30 2.86 18.29
CA GLU A 163 -9.34 2.55 19.30
C GLU A 163 -9.80 3.81 20.04
N MET A 164 -8.91 4.78 20.25
CA MET A 164 -9.22 6.05 20.93
C MET A 164 -9.90 7.09 20.04
N GLN A 165 -10.08 6.83 18.74
CA GLN A 165 -10.59 7.85 17.82
C GLN A 165 -12.12 7.92 17.88
N PRO A 166 -12.71 9.13 17.99
CA PRO A 166 -14.16 9.28 18.08
C PRO A 166 -14.86 8.93 16.76
N ASN A 167 -14.15 8.99 15.63
CA ASN A 167 -14.70 8.71 14.32
C ASN A 167 -13.66 8.07 13.38
N LEU A 168 -13.72 6.74 13.28
CA LEU A 168 -12.85 5.98 12.38
C LEU A 168 -13.11 6.28 10.88
N THR A 169 -14.33 6.68 10.51
CA THR A 169 -14.65 6.97 9.10
C THR A 169 -13.96 8.24 8.60
N ALA A 170 -13.69 9.20 9.50
CA ALA A 170 -12.92 10.40 9.17
C ALA A 170 -11.45 10.11 8.84
N LEU A 171 -10.94 8.96 9.31
CA LEU A 171 -9.57 8.50 9.05
C LEU A 171 -9.45 7.62 7.81
N VAL A 172 -10.58 7.27 7.19
CA VAL A 172 -10.59 6.50 5.93
C VAL A 172 -9.98 7.36 4.84
N ARG A 173 -8.82 6.90 4.35
CA ARG A 173 -8.15 7.57 3.24
C ARG A 173 -8.87 7.29 1.94
N GLY A 174 -8.96 8.31 1.10
CA GLY A 174 -9.60 8.22 -0.21
C GLY A 174 -8.95 9.13 -1.23
N ALA A 175 -9.65 9.37 -2.33
CA ALA A 175 -9.16 10.23 -3.42
C ALA A 175 -8.73 11.62 -2.92
N HIS A 176 -9.36 12.15 -1.87
CA HIS A 176 -8.99 13.44 -1.28
C HIS A 176 -7.61 13.42 -0.60
N THR A 177 -7.17 12.29 -0.06
CA THR A 177 -5.91 12.15 0.69
C THR A 177 -4.69 12.10 -0.23
N PHE A 178 -4.84 11.53 -1.42
CA PHE A 178 -3.74 11.27 -2.36
C PHE A 178 -3.64 12.27 -3.50
N ARG A 179 -4.48 13.32 -3.50
CA ARG A 179 -4.35 14.46 -4.40
C ARG A 179 -3.06 15.21 -4.12
N SER A 180 -2.59 15.94 -5.13
CA SER A 180 -1.48 16.88 -4.99
C SER A 180 -1.67 17.77 -3.76
N PRO A 181 -0.64 17.95 -2.91
CA PRO A 181 0.78 17.60 -3.13
C PRO A 181 1.16 16.15 -2.78
N ASN A 182 0.22 15.33 -2.33
CA ASN A 182 0.47 14.02 -1.72
C ASN A 182 0.44 12.88 -2.74
N LEU A 183 0.93 11.70 -2.33
CA LEU A 183 0.90 10.49 -3.15
C LEU A 183 0.84 9.22 -2.30
N VAL A 184 0.35 8.14 -2.91
CA VAL A 184 0.39 6.78 -2.34
C VAL A 184 1.19 5.89 -3.27
N VAL A 185 2.02 5.02 -2.71
CA VAL A 185 2.74 3.98 -3.47
C VAL A 185 2.47 2.64 -2.80
N GLY A 186 1.67 1.80 -3.46
CA GLY A 186 1.42 0.42 -3.06
C GLY A 186 2.25 -0.54 -3.89
N SER A 187 2.88 -1.54 -3.27
CA SER A 187 3.63 -2.57 -3.99
C SER A 187 2.94 -3.93 -3.89
N TRP A 188 2.73 -4.57 -5.04
CA TRP A 188 2.21 -5.94 -5.13
C TRP A 188 3.31 -6.95 -5.51
N THR A 189 4.57 -6.53 -5.59
CA THR A 189 5.68 -7.36 -6.10
C THR A 189 5.99 -8.60 -5.27
N ARG A 190 5.52 -8.63 -4.01
CA ARG A 190 5.68 -9.77 -3.09
C ARG A 190 4.44 -10.64 -2.99
N LEU A 191 3.37 -10.30 -3.69
CA LEU A 191 2.14 -11.09 -3.68
C LEU A 191 2.22 -12.16 -4.79
N PRO A 192 1.78 -13.40 -4.52
CA PRO A 192 1.81 -14.50 -5.49
C PRO A 192 0.68 -14.35 -6.53
N ILE A 193 0.62 -13.21 -7.22
CA ILE A 193 -0.44 -12.88 -8.17
C ILE A 193 -0.46 -13.87 -9.34
N HIS A 194 0.70 -14.31 -9.84
CA HIS A 194 0.79 -15.19 -11.00
C HIS A 194 0.48 -16.67 -10.73
N ASP A 195 0.24 -17.06 -9.48
CA ASP A 195 0.03 -18.47 -9.10
C ASP A 195 -1.41 -18.96 -9.39
N ALA A 196 -2.35 -18.04 -9.62
CA ALA A 196 -3.73 -18.39 -9.93
C ALA A 196 -3.80 -19.16 -11.26
N ASN A 197 -4.13 -20.44 -11.23
CA ASN A 197 -4.27 -21.25 -12.44
C ASN A 197 -5.49 -22.15 -12.30
N PHE A 198 -6.48 -21.94 -13.17
CA PHE A 198 -7.79 -22.60 -13.08
C PHE A 198 -7.89 -23.87 -13.94
N GLY A 199 -6.78 -24.31 -14.56
CA GLY A 199 -6.75 -25.40 -15.55
C GLY A 199 -6.46 -24.91 -16.97
N TRP A 200 -6.51 -23.60 -17.17
CA TRP A 200 -5.90 -22.89 -18.30
C TRP A 200 -4.62 -22.23 -17.78
N GLU A 201 -3.57 -22.14 -18.59
CA GLU A 201 -2.26 -21.60 -18.21
C GLU A 201 -2.37 -20.32 -17.34
N GLY A 202 -1.40 -20.10 -16.45
CA GLY A 202 -1.45 -18.98 -15.50
C GLY A 202 -1.57 -17.60 -16.17
N PRO A 203 -2.06 -16.58 -15.44
CA PRO A 203 -2.33 -15.24 -15.96
C PRO A 203 -1.07 -14.52 -16.41
N CYS A 204 -1.13 -13.95 -17.61
CA CYS A 204 -0.03 -13.18 -18.20
C CYS A 204 0.13 -11.78 -17.59
N ILE A 205 -1.00 -11.12 -17.27
CA ILE A 205 -1.03 -9.75 -16.75
C ILE A 205 -1.93 -9.72 -15.51
N TRP A 206 -1.41 -9.07 -14.47
CA TRP A 206 -2.15 -8.64 -13.30
C TRP A 206 -2.03 -7.13 -13.15
N GLY A 207 -3.13 -6.48 -12.80
CA GLY A 207 -3.14 -5.06 -12.55
C GLY A 207 -4.44 -4.58 -11.93
N TRP A 208 -4.47 -3.28 -11.64
CA TRP A 208 -5.68 -2.60 -11.21
C TRP A 208 -6.68 -2.51 -12.38
N GLY A 209 -7.95 -2.82 -12.13
CA GLY A 209 -9.03 -2.40 -13.04
C GLY A 209 -9.11 -0.88 -13.06
N VAL A 210 -8.97 -0.26 -14.23
CA VAL A 210 -9.02 1.21 -14.36
C VAL A 210 -10.49 1.66 -14.25
N GLY A 211 -10.79 2.46 -13.23
CA GLY A 211 -12.16 2.90 -12.90
C GLY A 211 -12.59 2.34 -11.55
N CYS A 212 -12.51 3.16 -10.50
CA CYS A 212 -12.72 2.72 -9.14
C CYS A 212 -14.17 2.25 -8.89
N SER A 213 -14.40 0.93 -8.92
CA SER A 213 -15.25 0.23 -7.95
C SER A 213 -15.16 -1.29 -8.15
N ARG A 214 -14.41 -1.97 -7.28
CA ARG A 214 -14.60 -3.37 -6.86
C ARG A 214 -14.05 -4.55 -7.68
N GLU A 215 -13.33 -4.40 -8.80
CA GLU A 215 -12.93 -5.59 -9.58
C GLU A 215 -11.43 -5.67 -9.91
N MET A 216 -10.86 -6.86 -9.67
CA MET A 216 -9.58 -7.33 -10.21
C MET A 216 -9.86 -8.01 -11.55
N TYR A 217 -9.12 -7.66 -12.60
CA TYR A 217 -9.21 -8.32 -13.90
C TYR A 217 -7.93 -9.09 -14.20
N ALA A 218 -8.07 -10.31 -14.69
CA ALA A 218 -7.00 -11.08 -15.34
C ALA A 218 -7.27 -11.08 -16.85
N TYR A 219 -6.28 -10.70 -17.65
CA TYR A 219 -6.35 -10.76 -19.11
C TYR A 219 -5.64 -12.01 -19.63
N ASN A 220 -6.06 -12.52 -20.79
CA ASN A 220 -5.37 -13.59 -21.53
C ASN A 220 -4.62 -12.98 -22.73
N GLY A 221 -3.30 -13.12 -22.77
CA GLY A 221 -2.44 -12.65 -23.88
C GLY A 221 -0.94 -12.78 -23.56
N ALA A 222 -0.15 -13.41 -24.43
CA ALA A 222 1.17 -13.96 -24.09
C ALA A 222 2.19 -13.03 -23.40
N GLN A 223 2.93 -13.65 -22.46
CA GLN A 223 4.17 -13.28 -21.74
C GLN A 223 4.06 -12.72 -20.31
N PRO A 224 4.79 -13.30 -19.32
CA PRO A 224 4.85 -12.82 -17.95
C PRO A 224 5.78 -11.61 -17.85
N ARG A 225 5.32 -10.48 -17.31
CA ARG A 225 6.17 -9.33 -16.97
C ARG A 225 5.75 -8.67 -15.67
N THR A 226 6.71 -8.46 -14.78
CA THR A 226 6.57 -7.70 -13.53
C THR A 226 6.03 -6.31 -13.83
N THR A 227 4.84 -6.01 -13.33
CA THR A 227 4.19 -4.70 -13.49
C THR A 227 4.29 -3.94 -12.18
N ILE A 228 4.99 -2.80 -12.18
CA ILE A 228 4.98 -1.84 -11.08
C ILE A 228 3.92 -0.81 -11.43
N CYS A 229 2.76 -0.86 -10.77
CA CYS A 229 1.77 0.21 -10.86
C CYS A 229 2.16 1.31 -9.87
N LEU A 230 2.57 2.48 -10.39
CA LEU A 230 2.77 3.71 -9.63
C LEU A 230 1.45 4.47 -9.46
#